data_AF-A0A5N6EP66-F1
#
_entry.id   AF-A0A5N6EP66-F1
#
_cell.length_a   1.000
_cell.length_b   1.000
_cell.length_c   1.000
_cell.angle_alpha   90.00
_cell.angle_beta   90.00
_cell.angle_gamma   90.00
#
_symmetry.space_group_name_H-M   'P 1'
#
loop_
_entity.id
_entity.type
_entity.pdbx_description
1 polymer ?
#
loop_
_entity_poly.entity_id
_entity_poly.type
_entity_poly.pdbx_seq_one_letter_code
_entity_poly.pdbx_strand_id
1 'polypeptide(L)'
;MLFILPHSLIELSGFRLGTDIYQMGSKFLCKKITSRISEAAVASWKERDGYYCLIEGTNVNSSSPETADGLIYQAGMSSAVWEIGSEAICKVKTWAEGMESESNTLAFVASRFPHIPLPEVIYSWVDEQLERTFLILRRVQGQTLANTWPSLTSEKRAQVAATVAQYCHDLAEATSENLQSATGCGVLEPFLTVDAEASHPSWKRQSLGPLSRTVAERYLRKISTQLCPPVGERFHFYHADLSPTNILLSGDSSIEAILDWESAGFYPKFWIPLKPYRSGGFNLDIPGDSRYDWTDLFVSNLSDEGFTPDHDHVLWQKTFIFTFFNVNELHDATSPGT
;
A
#
# COMPACT_ATOMS: atom_id res chain seq x y z
N MET A 1 -31.17 -17.00 11.92
CA MET A 1 -30.96 -15.57 12.16
C MET A 1 -29.49 -15.41 12.53
N LEU A 2 -28.63 -15.19 11.52
CA LEU A 2 -27.20 -14.99 11.76
C LEU A 2 -27.06 -13.67 12.53
N PHE A 3 -26.51 -13.74 13.74
CA PHE A 3 -25.92 -12.56 14.38
C PHE A 3 -24.71 -12.17 13.55
N ILE A 4 -24.91 -11.31 12.55
CA ILE A 4 -23.85 -10.49 11.99
C ILE A 4 -23.42 -9.58 13.15
N LEU A 5 -22.31 -9.92 13.79
CA LEU A 5 -21.68 -9.01 14.74
C LEU A 5 -21.44 -7.70 13.98
N PRO A 6 -21.95 -6.56 14.46
CA PRO A 6 -21.63 -5.29 13.87
C PRO A 6 -20.13 -5.08 14.12
N HIS A 7 -19.35 -5.12 13.04
CA HIS A 7 -17.93 -4.72 13.00
C HIS A 7 -16.96 -5.81 13.49
N SER A 8 -16.67 -6.80 12.62
CA SER A 8 -15.61 -7.76 12.88
C SER A 8 -14.24 -7.08 12.88
N LEU A 9 -13.52 -7.18 14.00
CA LEU A 9 -12.10 -6.86 14.12
C LEU A 9 -11.33 -7.48 12.96
N ILE A 10 -10.30 -6.79 12.43
CA ILE A 10 -9.59 -7.29 11.24
C ILE A 10 -8.93 -8.65 11.46
N GLU A 11 -8.59 -8.98 12.70
CA GLU A 11 -8.10 -10.29 13.13
C GLU A 11 -9.10 -11.43 12.94
N LEU A 12 -10.40 -11.14 12.86
CA LEU A 12 -11.45 -12.13 12.57
C LEU A 12 -11.64 -12.35 11.07
N SER A 13 -10.91 -11.62 10.22
CA SER A 13 -10.95 -11.81 8.76
C SER A 13 -10.26 -13.11 8.34
N GLY A 14 -9.40 -13.67 9.20
CA GLY A 14 -8.85 -15.01 9.01
C GLY A 14 -8.59 -15.68 10.36
N PHE A 15 -9.01 -16.94 10.50
CA PHE A 15 -8.83 -17.69 11.73
C PHE A 15 -8.36 -19.11 11.46
N ARG A 16 -7.58 -19.63 12.40
CA ARG A 16 -7.04 -20.99 12.33
C ARG A 16 -8.15 -21.96 12.73
N LEU A 17 -8.49 -22.87 11.83
CA LEU A 17 -9.48 -23.94 12.07
C LEU A 17 -8.84 -25.23 12.58
N GLY A 18 -7.51 -25.33 12.49
CA GLY A 18 -6.71 -26.46 12.92
C GLY A 18 -5.26 -26.34 12.46
N THR A 19 -4.47 -27.39 12.68
CA THR A 19 -3.09 -27.42 12.17
C THR A 19 -3.11 -27.30 10.65
N ASP A 20 -2.49 -26.24 10.13
CA ASP A 20 -2.38 -25.94 8.70
C ASP A 20 -3.70 -25.76 7.94
N ILE A 21 -4.78 -25.39 8.63
CA ILE A 21 -6.07 -25.05 8.03
C ILE A 21 -6.50 -23.67 8.50
N TYR A 22 -6.75 -22.78 7.55
CA TYR A 22 -7.13 -21.39 7.79
C TYR A 22 -8.43 -21.08 7.05
N GLN A 23 -9.40 -20.48 7.74
CA GLN A 23 -10.51 -19.78 7.09
C GLN A 23 -9.99 -18.41 6.65
N MET A 24 -10.18 -18.07 5.37
CA MET A 24 -9.80 -16.78 4.79
C MET A 24 -11.05 -16.06 4.29
N GLY A 25 -11.52 -15.13 5.11
CA GLY A 25 -12.76 -14.41 4.90
C GLY A 25 -13.98 -15.34 4.87
N SER A 26 -15.01 -14.90 4.18
CA SER A 26 -16.28 -15.59 3.95
C SER A 26 -16.25 -16.57 2.77
N LYS A 27 -15.14 -16.67 2.02
CA LYS A 27 -15.11 -17.38 0.74
C LYS A 27 -14.17 -18.57 0.67
N PHE A 28 -13.04 -18.55 1.37
CA PHE A 28 -11.97 -19.51 1.10
C PHE A 28 -11.47 -20.24 2.34
N LEU A 29 -11.03 -21.48 2.11
CA LEU A 29 -10.24 -22.28 3.02
C LEU A 29 -8.83 -22.45 2.44
N CYS A 30 -7.82 -22.13 3.23
CA CYS A 30 -6.43 -22.45 2.92
C CYS A 30 -5.99 -23.67 3.72
N LYS A 31 -5.46 -24.69 3.04
CA LYS A 31 -5.07 -25.96 3.66
C LYS A 31 -3.70 -26.41 3.20
N LYS A 32 -2.86 -26.91 4.11
CA LYS A 32 -1.66 -27.67 3.72
C LYS A 32 -2.05 -29.09 3.36
N ILE A 33 -1.48 -29.56 2.25
CA ILE A 33 -1.64 -30.91 1.73
C ILE A 33 -0.26 -31.47 1.39
N THR A 34 -0.06 -32.74 1.71
CA THR A 34 1.18 -33.49 1.41
C THR A 34 1.04 -34.36 0.16
N SER A 35 -0.16 -34.41 -0.42
CA SER A 35 -0.53 -35.24 -1.58
C SER A 35 -0.92 -34.37 -2.78
N ARG A 36 -1.63 -34.96 -3.76
CA ARG A 36 -1.98 -34.29 -5.02
C ARG A 36 -2.88 -33.06 -4.76
N ILE A 37 -2.53 -31.95 -5.40
CA ILE A 37 -3.34 -30.73 -5.39
C ILE A 37 -4.71 -31.03 -6.00
N SER A 38 -5.77 -30.66 -5.26
CA SER A 38 -7.15 -30.82 -5.71
C SER A 38 -7.41 -30.00 -6.97
N GLU A 39 -8.17 -30.54 -7.93
CA GLU A 39 -8.63 -29.78 -9.10
C GLU A 39 -9.55 -28.61 -8.71
N ALA A 40 -10.13 -28.63 -7.50
CA ALA A 40 -10.94 -27.54 -6.96
C ALA A 40 -10.13 -26.38 -6.36
N ALA A 41 -8.79 -26.47 -6.34
CA ALA A 41 -7.95 -25.40 -5.82
C ALA A 41 -7.88 -24.23 -6.80
N VAL A 42 -8.24 -23.03 -6.35
CA VAL A 42 -8.13 -21.80 -7.16
C VAL A 42 -6.71 -21.25 -7.20
N ALA A 43 -5.91 -21.59 -6.19
CA ALA A 43 -4.49 -21.26 -6.10
C ALA A 43 -3.76 -22.30 -5.26
N SER A 44 -2.46 -22.43 -5.50
CA SER A 44 -1.58 -23.27 -4.69
C SER A 44 -0.15 -22.78 -4.74
N TRP A 45 0.60 -23.01 -3.67
CA TRP A 45 2.02 -22.75 -3.63
C TRP A 45 2.76 -23.86 -2.92
N LYS A 46 3.98 -24.12 -3.39
CA LYS A 46 4.87 -25.12 -2.83
C LYS A 46 5.42 -24.67 -1.49
N GLU A 47 5.54 -25.61 -0.58
CA GLU A 47 6.18 -25.50 0.73
C GLU A 47 7.27 -26.59 0.82
N ARG A 48 8.15 -26.56 1.84
CA ARG A 48 9.19 -27.60 2.02
C ARG A 48 8.63 -29.02 2.00
N ASP A 49 7.53 -29.23 2.73
CA ASP A 49 6.90 -30.55 2.93
C ASP A 49 5.47 -30.59 2.38
N GLY A 50 5.29 -30.18 1.12
CA GLY A 50 4.01 -30.28 0.41
C GLY A 50 3.58 -28.98 -0.27
N TYR A 51 2.30 -28.68 -0.21
CA TYR A 51 1.69 -27.51 -0.82
C TYR A 51 0.64 -26.92 0.11
N TYR A 52 0.48 -25.60 0.10
CA TYR A 52 -0.77 -24.99 0.51
C TYR A 52 -1.67 -24.83 -0.72
N CYS A 53 -2.97 -25.04 -0.53
CA CYS A 53 -3.98 -24.80 -1.54
C CYS A 53 -5.10 -23.91 -0.98
N LEU A 54 -5.60 -23.02 -1.82
CA LEU A 54 -6.77 -22.21 -1.56
C LEU A 54 -7.96 -22.82 -2.30
N ILE A 55 -9.04 -23.11 -1.58
CA ILE A 55 -10.24 -23.78 -2.11
C ILE A 55 -11.46 -22.96 -1.70
N GLU A 56 -12.42 -22.79 -2.61
CA GLU A 56 -13.70 -22.17 -2.27
C GLU A 56 -14.46 -23.01 -1.23
N GLY A 57 -14.90 -22.35 -0.17
CA GLY A 57 -15.68 -22.97 0.89
C GLY A 57 -15.54 -22.25 2.22
N THR A 58 -16.55 -22.44 3.07
CA THR A 58 -16.56 -21.98 4.46
C THR A 58 -16.73 -23.17 5.39
N ASN A 59 -15.97 -23.21 6.49
CA ASN A 59 -16.28 -24.16 7.55
C ASN A 59 -17.33 -23.56 8.50
N VAL A 60 -18.57 -24.04 8.41
CA VAL A 60 -19.71 -23.54 9.23
C VAL A 60 -19.68 -24.12 10.66
N ASN A 61 -18.76 -25.06 10.96
CA ASN A 61 -18.85 -25.91 12.15
C ASN A 61 -17.76 -25.69 13.22
N SER A 62 -16.94 -24.64 13.17
CA SER A 62 -15.93 -24.42 14.23
C SER A 62 -16.50 -23.65 15.42
N SER A 63 -16.61 -24.34 16.56
CA SER A 63 -16.75 -23.75 17.89
C SER A 63 -15.55 -22.86 18.20
N SER A 64 -15.82 -21.59 18.55
CA SER A 64 -14.89 -20.52 18.94
C SER A 64 -13.63 -20.37 18.05
N PRO A 65 -13.60 -19.42 17.11
CA PRO A 65 -12.42 -19.16 16.29
C PRO A 65 -11.25 -18.69 17.17
N GLU A 66 -10.09 -19.34 17.02
CA GLU A 66 -8.81 -18.82 17.52
C GLU A 66 -8.17 -17.94 16.43
N THR A 67 -7.64 -16.78 16.83
CA THR A 67 -6.90 -15.89 15.92
C THR A 67 -5.77 -16.65 15.24
N ALA A 68 -5.58 -16.46 13.93
CA ALA A 68 -4.57 -17.19 13.19
C ALA A 68 -3.15 -16.89 13.71
N ASP A 69 -2.37 -17.94 13.99
CA ASP A 69 -0.93 -17.85 14.23
C ASP A 69 -0.19 -17.32 12.99
N GLY A 70 0.98 -16.71 13.19
CA GLY A 70 1.80 -16.17 12.09
C GLY A 70 1.47 -14.71 11.73
N LEU A 71 0.78 -13.98 12.60
CA LEU A 71 0.60 -12.53 12.45
C LEU A 71 1.96 -11.82 12.47
N ILE A 72 2.32 -11.20 11.35
CA ILE A 72 3.56 -10.42 11.18
C ILE A 72 3.33 -8.98 11.65
N TYR A 73 2.17 -8.43 11.27
CA TYR A 73 1.86 -7.02 11.44
C TYR A 73 0.36 -6.79 11.54
N GLN A 74 -0.03 -5.84 12.38
CA GLN A 74 -1.41 -5.39 12.53
C GLN A 74 -1.44 -3.87 12.70
N ALA A 75 -2.19 -3.21 11.83
CA ALA A 75 -2.51 -1.78 11.93
C ALA A 75 -3.96 -1.62 12.38
N GLY A 76 -4.19 -1.74 13.68
CA GLY A 76 -5.52 -1.59 14.28
C GLY A 76 -6.56 -2.50 13.63
N MET A 77 -7.63 -1.90 13.09
CA MET A 77 -8.73 -2.59 12.39
C MET A 77 -8.66 -2.49 10.87
N SER A 78 -7.60 -1.90 10.31
CA SER A 78 -7.57 -1.48 8.90
C SER A 78 -6.64 -2.31 8.01
N SER A 79 -5.58 -2.90 8.58
CA SER A 79 -4.73 -3.87 7.87
C SER A 79 -4.16 -4.91 8.82
N ALA A 80 -3.98 -6.14 8.33
CA ALA A 80 -3.21 -7.17 9.00
C ALA A 80 -2.50 -8.06 7.98
N VAL A 81 -1.36 -8.62 8.38
CA VAL A 81 -0.48 -9.41 7.54
C VAL A 81 -0.10 -10.69 8.26
N TRP A 82 -0.32 -11.83 7.60
CA TRP A 82 -0.01 -13.16 8.14
C TRP A 82 0.98 -13.90 7.24
N GLU A 83 1.84 -14.71 7.86
CA GLU A 83 2.58 -15.76 7.17
C GLU A 83 1.65 -16.96 6.96
N ILE A 84 1.69 -17.54 5.75
CA ILE A 84 1.06 -18.84 5.50
C ILE A 84 2.16 -19.82 5.11
N GLY A 85 2.60 -20.60 6.09
CA GLY A 85 3.81 -21.38 5.96
C GLY A 85 5.05 -20.48 5.87
N SER A 86 6.09 -20.95 5.19
CA SER A 86 7.36 -20.21 5.03
C SER A 86 7.48 -19.49 3.68
N GLU A 87 6.57 -19.76 2.75
CA GLU A 87 6.69 -19.36 1.35
C GLU A 87 5.63 -18.33 0.89
N ALA A 88 4.64 -17.99 1.72
CA ALA A 88 3.59 -17.03 1.35
C ALA A 88 3.21 -16.06 2.47
N ILE A 89 2.72 -14.89 2.07
CA ILE A 89 2.23 -13.82 2.91
C ILE A 89 0.79 -13.50 2.50
N CYS A 90 -0.11 -13.36 3.47
CA CYS A 90 -1.48 -12.90 3.24
C CYS A 90 -1.66 -11.52 3.86
N LYS A 91 -1.94 -10.53 3.02
CA LYS A 91 -2.35 -9.19 3.43
C LYS A 91 -3.87 -9.12 3.39
N VAL A 92 -4.47 -8.65 4.48
CA VAL A 92 -5.90 -8.34 4.55
C VAL A 92 -6.06 -6.88 4.91
N LYS A 93 -6.84 -6.16 4.11
CA LYS A 93 -7.06 -4.73 4.27
C LYS A 93 -8.53 -4.39 4.18
N THR A 94 -8.94 -3.28 4.77
CA THR A 94 -10.30 -2.76 4.60
C THR A 94 -10.55 -2.39 3.15
N TRP A 95 -11.80 -2.56 2.72
CA TRP A 95 -12.21 -2.30 1.35
C TRP A 95 -13.48 -1.44 1.34
N ALA A 96 -13.59 -0.62 0.30
CA ALA A 96 -14.77 0.12 -0.07
C ALA A 96 -14.93 0.03 -1.58
N GLU A 97 -16.16 0.13 -2.05
CA GLU A 97 -16.42 0.33 -3.47
C GLU A 97 -15.65 1.55 -3.98
N GLY A 98 -14.98 1.42 -5.13
CA GLY A 98 -14.13 2.46 -5.71
C GLY A 98 -12.73 2.59 -5.11
N MET A 99 -12.32 1.72 -4.18
CA MET A 99 -10.91 1.61 -3.76
C MET A 99 -10.10 0.75 -4.74
N GLU A 100 -8.86 1.17 -5.00
CA GLU A 100 -7.89 0.37 -5.75
C GLU A 100 -7.49 -0.90 -4.97
N SER A 101 -7.28 -2.01 -5.69
CA SER A 101 -6.66 -3.18 -5.11
C SER A 101 -5.14 -3.13 -5.31
N GLU A 102 -4.38 -3.50 -4.28
CA GLU A 102 -2.92 -3.57 -4.40
C GLU A 102 -2.49 -4.58 -5.48
N SER A 103 -3.28 -5.63 -5.75
CA SER A 103 -3.01 -6.56 -6.86
C SER A 103 -3.11 -5.92 -8.24
N ASN A 104 -4.07 -5.02 -8.47
CA ASN A 104 -4.19 -4.28 -9.73
C ASN A 104 -3.01 -3.32 -9.92
N THR A 105 -2.60 -2.65 -8.84
CA THR A 105 -1.42 -1.78 -8.86
C THR A 105 -0.15 -2.59 -9.17
N LEU A 106 0.05 -3.73 -8.52
CA LEU A 106 1.18 -4.63 -8.81
C LEU A 106 1.18 -5.09 -10.27
N ALA A 107 0.02 -5.46 -10.82
CA ALA A 107 -0.11 -5.82 -12.24
C ALA A 107 0.23 -4.65 -13.17
N PHE A 108 -0.23 -3.43 -12.86
CA PHE A 108 0.13 -2.23 -13.61
C PHE A 108 1.65 -2.02 -13.65
N VAL A 109 2.31 -2.10 -12.50
CA VAL A 109 3.76 -1.89 -12.39
C VAL A 109 4.52 -3.01 -13.11
N ALA A 110 4.17 -4.28 -12.87
CA ALA A 110 4.80 -5.42 -13.52
C ALA A 110 4.74 -5.33 -15.05
N SER A 111 3.62 -4.82 -15.59
CA SER A 111 3.42 -4.70 -17.04
C SER A 111 4.22 -3.56 -17.69
N ARG A 112 4.53 -2.49 -16.94
CA ARG A 112 5.16 -1.27 -17.49
C ARG A 112 6.60 -1.09 -17.07
N PHE A 113 6.96 -1.60 -15.90
CA PHE A 113 8.26 -1.41 -15.26
C PHE A 113 8.81 -2.77 -14.77
N PRO A 114 9.06 -3.73 -15.66
CA PRO A 114 9.43 -5.09 -15.29
C PRO A 114 10.80 -5.20 -14.58
N HIS A 115 11.60 -4.13 -14.61
CA HIS A 115 12.86 -4.04 -13.88
C HIS A 115 12.71 -3.65 -12.41
N ILE A 116 11.55 -3.13 -12.01
CA ILE A 116 11.26 -2.84 -10.60
C ILE A 116 10.87 -4.16 -9.92
N PRO A 117 11.61 -4.59 -8.87
CA PRO A 117 11.34 -5.87 -8.25
C PRO A 117 10.07 -5.82 -7.38
N LEU A 118 9.16 -6.77 -7.63
CA LEU A 118 7.86 -6.86 -6.98
C LEU A 118 7.65 -8.25 -6.34
N PRO A 119 6.86 -8.34 -5.26
CA PRO A 119 6.37 -9.63 -4.80
C PRO A 119 5.41 -10.25 -5.84
N GLU A 120 5.56 -11.56 -6.09
CA GLU A 120 4.65 -12.31 -6.97
C GLU A 120 3.26 -12.42 -6.32
N VAL A 121 2.21 -12.07 -7.06
CA VAL A 121 0.82 -12.28 -6.64
C VAL A 121 0.42 -13.74 -6.91
N ILE A 122 0.18 -14.50 -5.83
CA ILE A 122 -0.32 -15.87 -5.91
C ILE A 122 -1.84 -15.85 -6.17
N TYR A 123 -2.57 -15.04 -5.39
CA TYR A 123 -4.02 -14.90 -5.53
C TYR A 123 -4.52 -13.64 -4.83
N SER A 124 -5.62 -13.06 -5.31
CA SER A 124 -6.27 -11.93 -4.64
C SER A 124 -7.77 -11.93 -4.87
N TRP A 125 -8.53 -11.43 -3.90
CA TRP A 125 -9.99 -11.26 -4.06
C TRP A 125 -10.54 -10.17 -3.14
N VAL A 126 -11.76 -9.74 -3.47
CA VAL A 126 -12.60 -8.90 -2.61
C VAL A 126 -13.63 -9.77 -1.90
N ASP A 127 -13.67 -9.61 -0.58
CA ASP A 127 -14.71 -10.13 0.29
C ASP A 127 -15.67 -9.00 0.65
N GLU A 128 -16.69 -8.82 -0.20
CA GLU A 128 -17.71 -7.77 -0.03
C GLU A 128 -18.51 -7.94 1.27
N GLN A 129 -18.70 -9.17 1.73
CA GLN A 129 -19.44 -9.44 2.97
C GLN A 129 -18.70 -8.90 4.19
N LEU A 130 -17.36 -9.01 4.19
CA LEU A 130 -16.53 -8.50 5.28
C LEU A 130 -15.99 -7.09 5.01
N GLU A 131 -16.24 -6.53 3.82
CA GLU A 131 -15.60 -5.32 3.31
C GLU A 131 -14.06 -5.40 3.43
N ARG A 132 -13.48 -6.46 2.89
CA ARG A 132 -12.02 -6.70 2.92
C ARG A 132 -11.46 -7.03 1.54
N THR A 133 -10.22 -6.63 1.31
CA THR A 133 -9.38 -7.22 0.26
C THR A 133 -8.46 -8.25 0.88
N PHE A 134 -8.23 -9.34 0.16
CA PHE A 134 -7.23 -10.34 0.48
C PHE A 134 -6.22 -10.41 -0.66
N LEU A 135 -4.94 -10.41 -0.30
CA LEU A 135 -3.83 -10.48 -1.24
C LEU A 135 -2.80 -11.49 -0.72
N ILE A 136 -2.69 -12.61 -1.42
CA ILE A 136 -1.68 -13.65 -1.17
C ILE A 136 -0.50 -13.39 -2.09
N LEU A 137 0.66 -13.16 -1.49
CA LEU A 137 1.92 -12.90 -2.15
C LEU A 137 2.90 -14.03 -1.88
N ARG A 138 3.77 -14.32 -2.84
CA ARG A 138 4.99 -15.09 -2.58
C ARG A 138 5.84 -14.33 -1.57
N ARG A 139 6.35 -15.03 -0.55
CA ARG A 139 7.30 -14.44 0.37
C ARG A 139 8.60 -14.15 -0.36
N VAL A 140 9.01 -12.89 -0.36
CA VAL A 140 10.34 -12.48 -0.81
C VAL A 140 11.31 -12.63 0.36
N GLN A 141 12.43 -13.32 0.13
CA GLN A 141 13.45 -13.53 1.15
C GLN A 141 14.35 -12.29 1.23
N GLY A 142 14.57 -11.77 2.44
CA GLY A 142 15.38 -10.59 2.65
C GLY A 142 15.12 -9.94 4.00
N GLN A 143 15.84 -8.85 4.25
CA GLN A 143 15.63 -7.97 5.39
C GLN A 143 15.29 -6.57 4.91
N THR A 144 14.46 -5.85 5.68
CA THR A 144 14.12 -4.47 5.32
C THR A 144 15.36 -3.58 5.33
N LEU A 145 15.35 -2.54 4.50
CA LEU A 145 16.38 -1.51 4.50
C LEU A 145 16.51 -0.90 5.91
N ALA A 146 15.40 -0.71 6.63
CA ALA A 146 15.41 -0.21 8.00
C ALA A 146 16.26 -1.09 8.95
N ASN A 147 16.09 -2.41 8.86
CA ASN A 147 16.81 -3.36 9.72
C ASN A 147 18.28 -3.53 9.30
N THR A 148 18.57 -3.42 8.01
CA THR A 148 19.93 -3.58 7.47
C THR A 148 20.73 -2.27 7.50
N TRP A 149 20.08 -1.11 7.58
CA TRP A 149 20.73 0.19 7.51
C TRP A 149 21.96 0.33 8.42
N PRO A 150 21.91 -0.07 9.71
CA PRO A 150 23.06 0.08 10.61
C PRO A 150 24.30 -0.70 10.18
N SER A 151 24.14 -1.80 9.43
CA SER A 151 25.25 -2.66 8.97
C SER A 151 25.71 -2.35 7.54
N LEU A 152 24.95 -1.59 6.76
CA LEU A 152 25.35 -1.18 5.41
C LEU A 152 26.53 -0.20 5.43
N THR A 153 27.46 -0.37 4.50
CA THR A 153 28.51 0.62 4.24
C THR A 153 27.92 1.87 3.57
N SER A 154 28.64 2.99 3.64
CA SER A 154 28.23 4.24 3.00
C SER A 154 28.02 4.09 1.49
N GLU A 155 28.88 3.29 0.83
CA GLU A 155 28.78 3.01 -0.60
C GLU A 155 27.49 2.24 -0.93
N LYS A 156 27.13 1.26 -0.09
CA LYS A 156 25.90 0.49 -0.28
C LYS A 156 24.64 1.31 -0.01
N ARG A 157 24.65 2.17 1.02
CA ARG A 157 23.56 3.13 1.26
C ARG A 157 23.34 4.04 0.06
N ALA A 158 24.43 4.61 -0.49
CA ALA A 158 24.38 5.44 -1.69
C ALA A 158 23.85 4.66 -2.91
N GLN A 159 24.33 3.43 -3.13
CA GLN A 159 23.86 2.58 -4.22
C GLN A 159 22.35 2.29 -4.13
N VAL A 160 21.85 1.94 -2.93
CA VAL A 160 20.42 1.68 -2.72
C VAL A 160 19.60 2.95 -2.95
N ALA A 161 20.02 4.09 -2.39
CA ALA A 161 19.30 5.36 -2.57
C ALA A 161 19.23 5.79 -4.04
N ALA A 162 20.34 5.70 -4.77
CA ALA A 162 20.38 5.99 -6.20
C ALA A 162 19.45 5.07 -7.00
N THR A 163 19.45 3.77 -6.70
CA THR A 163 18.58 2.79 -7.37
C THR A 163 17.10 3.09 -7.12
N VAL A 164 16.72 3.40 -5.87
CA VAL A 164 15.33 3.71 -5.52
C VAL A 164 14.89 5.07 -6.11
N ALA A 165 15.79 6.04 -6.21
CA ALA A 165 15.53 7.30 -6.90
C ALA A 165 15.31 7.08 -8.40
N GLN A 166 16.12 6.25 -9.05
CA GLN A 166 15.91 5.86 -10.45
C GLN A 166 14.54 5.18 -10.64
N TYR A 167 14.13 4.29 -9.74
CA TYR A 167 12.78 3.72 -9.81
C TYR A 167 11.68 4.80 -9.73
N CYS A 168 11.87 5.86 -8.94
CA CYS A 168 10.93 6.98 -8.89
C CYS A 168 10.89 7.76 -10.21
N HIS A 169 12.04 7.97 -10.83
CA HIS A 169 12.15 8.58 -12.15
C HIS A 169 11.35 7.78 -13.18
N ASP A 170 11.62 6.48 -13.27
CA ASP A 170 11.00 5.59 -14.24
C ASP A 170 9.48 5.52 -14.04
N LEU A 171 9.02 5.37 -12.78
CA LEU A 171 7.59 5.38 -12.45
C LEU A 171 6.93 6.69 -12.90
N ALA A 172 7.59 7.82 -12.67
CA ALA A 172 7.04 9.15 -12.98
C ALA A 172 6.90 9.43 -14.49
N GLU A 173 7.50 8.60 -15.37
CA GLU A 173 7.26 8.65 -16.81
C GLU A 173 5.82 8.24 -17.16
N ALA A 174 5.19 7.37 -16.36
CA ALA A 174 3.76 7.11 -16.50
C ALA A 174 2.97 8.30 -15.98
N THR A 175 2.12 8.86 -16.86
CA THR A 175 1.33 10.04 -16.56
C THR A 175 -0.18 9.82 -16.72
N SER A 176 -0.96 10.64 -16.02
CA SER A 176 -2.42 10.71 -16.12
C SER A 176 -2.91 12.16 -16.13
N GLU A 177 -4.11 12.38 -16.66
CA GLU A 177 -4.80 13.68 -16.62
C GLU A 177 -5.50 13.92 -15.27
N ASN A 178 -5.63 12.88 -14.45
CA ASN A 178 -6.31 12.90 -13.17
C ASN A 178 -5.38 12.48 -12.03
N LEU A 179 -5.67 12.98 -10.83
CA LEU A 179 -5.17 12.41 -9.58
C LEU A 179 -5.98 11.16 -9.29
N GLN A 180 -5.37 9.99 -9.45
CA GLN A 180 -6.06 8.70 -9.39
C GLN A 180 -5.08 7.54 -9.16
N SER A 181 -5.58 6.36 -8.84
CA SER A 181 -4.80 5.12 -8.74
C SER A 181 -4.35 4.59 -10.12
N ALA A 182 -3.65 3.45 -10.12
CA ALA A 182 -3.22 2.75 -11.34
C ALA A 182 -4.36 2.46 -12.32
N THR A 183 -5.56 2.11 -11.82
CA THR A 183 -6.73 1.76 -12.64
C THR A 183 -7.84 2.81 -12.67
N GLY A 184 -7.57 4.01 -12.15
CA GLY A 184 -8.53 5.14 -12.20
C GLY A 184 -9.44 5.28 -10.98
N CYS A 185 -9.16 4.58 -9.89
CA CYS A 185 -9.81 4.75 -8.58
C CYS A 185 -9.21 5.93 -7.80
N GLY A 186 -9.72 6.20 -6.59
CA GLY A 186 -9.09 7.16 -5.68
C GLY A 186 -7.78 6.63 -5.10
N VAL A 187 -6.86 7.54 -4.75
CA VAL A 187 -5.57 7.20 -4.12
C VAL A 187 -5.69 7.12 -2.60
N LEU A 188 -4.90 6.26 -1.97
CA LEU A 188 -4.77 6.17 -0.51
C LEU A 188 -3.55 6.95 -0.04
N GLU A 189 -3.67 8.26 0.12
CA GLU A 189 -2.58 9.12 0.61
C GLU A 189 -3.08 9.94 1.80
N PRO A 190 -2.89 9.45 3.04
CA PRO A 190 -3.44 10.09 4.24
C PRO A 190 -2.87 11.49 4.48
N PHE A 191 -1.70 11.81 3.94
CA PHE A 191 -1.12 13.15 4.10
C PHE A 191 -1.67 14.17 3.09
N LEU A 192 -2.43 13.72 2.09
CA LEU A 192 -3.20 14.57 1.18
C LEU A 192 -4.72 14.45 1.39
N THR A 193 -5.18 13.60 2.29
CA THR A 193 -6.62 13.34 2.51
C THR A 193 -7.07 14.07 3.77
N VAL A 194 -8.13 14.87 3.67
CA VAL A 194 -8.78 15.51 4.83
C VAL A 194 -9.44 14.46 5.73
N ASP A 195 -9.74 14.85 6.96
CA ASP A 195 -10.54 14.08 7.90
C ASP A 195 -11.84 13.62 7.23
N ALA A 196 -12.24 12.40 7.55
CA ALA A 196 -13.49 11.86 7.06
C ALA A 196 -14.69 12.57 7.70
N GLU A 197 -15.85 12.48 7.05
CA GLU A 197 -17.11 12.92 7.66
C GLU A 197 -17.32 12.18 8.99
N ALA A 198 -17.95 12.83 9.98
CA ALA A 198 -18.18 12.21 11.29
C ALA A 198 -18.99 10.89 11.23
N SER A 199 -19.77 10.70 10.16
CA SER A 199 -20.52 9.47 9.86
C SER A 199 -19.66 8.35 9.29
N HIS A 200 -18.47 8.66 8.75
CA HIS A 200 -17.58 7.70 8.11
C HIS A 200 -16.96 6.77 9.16
N PRO A 201 -17.02 5.44 8.96
CA PRO A 201 -16.47 4.51 9.93
C PRO A 201 -14.96 4.70 10.10
N SER A 202 -14.50 4.93 11.32
CA SER A 202 -13.08 5.20 11.62
C SER A 202 -12.11 4.09 11.21
N TRP A 203 -12.60 2.85 11.07
CA TRP A 203 -11.81 1.71 10.61
C TRP A 203 -11.70 1.63 9.08
N LYS A 204 -12.59 2.31 8.34
CA LYS A 204 -12.64 2.29 6.88
C LYS A 204 -11.73 3.38 6.33
N ARG A 205 -10.80 3.01 5.46
CA ARG A 205 -9.89 3.98 4.85
C ARG A 205 -10.65 4.86 3.88
N GLN A 206 -10.24 6.12 3.78
CA GLN A 206 -10.78 7.09 2.83
C GLN A 206 -9.77 7.30 1.71
N SER A 207 -10.24 7.21 0.47
CA SER A 207 -9.45 7.54 -0.71
C SER A 207 -9.71 8.97 -1.19
N LEU A 208 -8.70 9.58 -1.80
CA LEU A 208 -8.80 10.85 -2.49
C LEU A 208 -8.99 10.64 -3.99
N GLY A 209 -10.12 11.08 -4.53
CA GLY A 209 -10.41 11.04 -5.97
C GLY A 209 -11.09 9.76 -6.46
N PRO A 210 -11.08 9.51 -7.79
CA PRO A 210 -10.27 10.21 -8.80
C PRO A 210 -10.68 11.67 -8.99
N LEU A 211 -9.71 12.58 -9.16
CA LEU A 211 -9.96 14.01 -9.36
C LEU A 211 -9.41 14.47 -10.71
N SER A 212 -10.22 15.19 -11.47
CA SER A 212 -9.70 15.93 -12.64
C SER A 212 -8.70 16.99 -12.20
N ARG A 213 -7.82 17.40 -13.11
CA ARG A 213 -6.83 18.45 -12.86
C ARG A 213 -7.41 19.69 -12.17
N THR A 214 -8.52 20.21 -12.68
CA THR A 214 -9.17 21.43 -12.12
C THR A 214 -9.70 21.20 -10.71
N VAL A 215 -10.31 20.04 -10.45
CA VAL A 215 -10.83 19.70 -9.12
C VAL A 215 -9.69 19.47 -8.13
N ALA A 216 -8.64 18.74 -8.55
CA ALA A 216 -7.44 18.54 -7.75
C ALA A 216 -6.76 19.87 -7.39
N GLU A 217 -6.66 20.82 -8.32
CA GLU A 217 -6.11 22.15 -8.03
C GLU A 217 -6.96 22.91 -7.00
N ARG A 218 -8.28 22.90 -7.12
CA ARG A 218 -9.18 23.51 -6.13
C ARG A 218 -9.04 22.83 -4.76
N TYR A 219 -8.92 21.51 -4.75
CA TYR A 219 -8.73 20.72 -3.53
C TYR A 219 -7.43 21.10 -2.82
N LEU A 220 -6.31 21.05 -3.54
CA LEU A 220 -4.97 21.35 -3.01
C LEU A 220 -4.84 22.81 -2.55
N ARG A 221 -5.55 23.75 -3.19
CA ARG A 221 -5.69 25.14 -2.71
C ARG A 221 -6.51 25.25 -1.43
N LYS A 222 -7.56 24.43 -1.28
CA LYS A 222 -8.48 24.49 -0.12
C LYS A 222 -7.87 23.89 1.15
N ILE A 223 -7.03 22.87 1.02
CA ILE A 223 -6.40 22.19 2.17
C ILE A 223 -5.20 22.94 2.75
N SER A 224 -4.84 24.14 2.28
CA SER A 224 -3.68 24.89 2.79
C SER A 224 -3.96 26.38 2.82
N THR A 225 -3.31 27.11 3.73
CA THR A 225 -3.40 28.59 3.78
C THR A 225 -2.34 29.28 2.92
N GLN A 226 -1.37 28.53 2.40
CA GLN A 226 -0.31 29.05 1.54
C GLN A 226 -0.67 28.89 0.05
N LEU A 227 0.12 29.53 -0.80
CA LEU A 227 -0.02 29.37 -2.25
C LEU A 227 0.20 27.90 -2.64
N CYS A 228 -0.79 27.31 -3.32
CA CYS A 228 -0.69 25.95 -3.83
C CYS A 228 0.44 25.84 -4.86
N PRO A 229 1.35 24.87 -4.73
CA PRO A 229 2.30 24.52 -5.75
C PRO A 229 1.61 24.26 -7.10
N PRO A 230 2.29 24.53 -8.23
CA PRO A 230 1.72 24.26 -9.54
C PRO A 230 1.51 22.75 -9.70
N VAL A 231 0.24 22.35 -9.88
CA VAL A 231 -0.14 20.93 -10.08
C VAL A 231 0.52 20.33 -11.34
N GLY A 232 0.87 21.17 -12.32
CA GLY A 232 1.38 20.74 -13.62
C GLY A 232 0.26 20.43 -14.60
N GLU A 233 0.59 20.01 -15.81
CA GLU A 233 -0.39 19.58 -16.84
C GLU A 233 -0.84 18.13 -16.66
N ARG A 234 0.02 17.32 -16.03
CA ARG A 234 -0.16 15.87 -15.84
C ARG A 234 0.19 15.50 -14.41
N PHE A 235 -0.43 14.44 -13.94
CA PHE A 235 -0.06 13.73 -12.72
C PHE A 235 0.88 12.59 -13.06
N HIS A 236 1.81 12.27 -12.16
CA HIS A 236 2.90 11.32 -12.36
C HIS A 236 2.75 10.13 -11.42
N PHE A 237 2.93 8.92 -11.95
CA PHE A 237 2.82 7.72 -11.15
C PHE A 237 3.97 7.66 -10.13
N TYR A 238 3.63 7.43 -8.86
CA TYR A 238 4.58 7.40 -7.75
C TYR A 238 4.10 6.42 -6.69
N HIS A 239 5.05 5.71 -6.06
CA HIS A 239 4.78 4.71 -5.02
C HIS A 239 4.14 5.30 -3.76
N ALA A 240 4.46 6.55 -3.42
CA ALA A 240 4.02 7.26 -2.21
C ALA A 240 4.46 6.68 -0.85
N ASP A 241 4.94 5.44 -0.75
CA ASP A 241 5.49 4.92 0.52
C ASP A 241 6.82 4.14 0.39
N LEU A 242 7.87 4.83 -0.07
CA LEU A 242 9.23 4.28 -0.16
C LEU A 242 9.99 4.41 1.17
N SER A 243 9.30 4.10 2.26
CA SER A 243 9.89 3.97 3.59
C SER A 243 10.92 2.83 3.61
N PRO A 244 11.95 2.90 4.48
CA PRO A 244 12.97 1.87 4.57
C PRO A 244 12.41 0.52 5.06
N THR A 245 11.19 0.48 5.61
CA THR A 245 10.48 -0.75 5.95
C THR A 245 9.89 -1.47 4.73
N ASN A 246 9.68 -0.76 3.62
CA ASN A 246 9.07 -1.27 2.39
C ASN A 246 10.09 -1.66 1.30
N ILE A 247 11.38 -1.58 1.60
CA ILE A 247 12.46 -1.96 0.68
C ILE A 247 13.13 -3.20 1.25
N LEU A 248 13.06 -4.34 0.56
CA LEU A 248 13.74 -5.57 0.96
C LEU A 248 15.10 -5.69 0.29
N LEU A 249 16.11 -5.99 1.09
CA LEU A 249 17.45 -6.31 0.64
C LEU A 249 17.78 -7.79 0.83
N SER A 250 18.52 -8.34 -0.12
CA SER A 250 19.19 -9.64 -0.02
C SER A 250 20.35 -9.59 0.99
N GLY A 251 20.94 -10.75 1.27
CA GLY A 251 22.18 -10.84 2.06
C GLY A 251 23.38 -10.12 1.42
N ASP A 252 23.36 -9.84 0.12
CA ASP A 252 24.41 -9.07 -0.59
C ASP A 252 24.05 -7.59 -0.78
N SER A 253 22.99 -7.13 -0.11
CA SER A 253 22.49 -5.75 -0.15
C SER A 253 21.94 -5.30 -1.51
N SER A 254 21.48 -6.24 -2.34
CA SER A 254 20.72 -5.97 -3.56
C SER A 254 19.23 -5.82 -3.25
N ILE A 255 18.52 -4.96 -3.97
CA ILE A 255 17.07 -4.77 -3.76
C ILE A 255 16.32 -5.97 -4.34
N GLU A 256 15.65 -6.74 -3.47
CA GLU A 256 14.91 -7.95 -3.84
C GLU A 256 13.41 -7.69 -4.07
N ALA A 257 12.85 -6.67 -3.42
CA ALA A 257 11.48 -6.22 -3.67
C ALA A 257 11.21 -4.84 -3.10
N ILE A 258 10.32 -4.11 -3.78
CA ILE A 258 9.58 -2.98 -3.23
C ILE A 258 8.20 -3.47 -2.80
N LEU A 259 7.82 -3.17 -1.55
CA LEU A 259 6.60 -3.64 -0.91
C LEU A 259 5.58 -2.50 -0.72
N ASP A 260 4.34 -2.90 -0.47
CA ASP A 260 3.23 -2.03 -0.04
C ASP A 260 2.82 -0.94 -1.05
N TRP A 261 2.38 -1.41 -2.22
CA TRP A 261 1.99 -0.57 -3.34
C TRP A 261 0.60 0.05 -3.22
N GLU A 262 -0.05 -0.03 -2.06
CA GLU A 262 -1.44 0.41 -1.89
C GLU A 262 -1.66 1.91 -2.04
N SER A 263 -0.61 2.70 -1.76
CA SER A 263 -0.63 4.15 -1.88
C SER A 263 -0.15 4.60 -3.25
N ALA A 264 0.24 3.69 -4.14
CA ALA A 264 0.76 4.09 -5.44
C ALA A 264 -0.34 4.62 -6.36
N GLY A 265 -0.03 5.68 -7.08
CA GLY A 265 -1.00 6.40 -7.91
C GLY A 265 -0.37 7.56 -8.63
N PHE A 266 -1.19 8.31 -9.38
CA PHE A 266 -0.79 9.50 -10.11
C PHE A 266 -0.95 10.74 -9.23
N TYR A 267 0.18 11.38 -8.90
CA TYR A 267 0.26 12.54 -8.01
C TYR A 267 0.83 13.77 -8.72
N PRO A 268 0.62 14.98 -8.17
CA PRO A 268 1.36 16.15 -8.66
C PRO A 268 2.87 15.91 -8.56
N LYS A 269 3.65 16.36 -9.54
CA LYS A 269 5.11 16.12 -9.58
C LYS A 269 5.81 16.59 -8.29
N PHE A 270 5.36 17.70 -7.70
CA PHE A 270 5.92 18.23 -6.47
C PHE A 270 5.74 17.30 -5.27
N TRP A 271 4.82 16.33 -5.31
CA TRP A 271 4.61 15.41 -4.18
C TRP A 271 5.77 14.44 -4.00
N ILE A 272 6.41 14.01 -5.09
CA ILE A 272 7.50 13.03 -5.11
C ILE A 272 8.63 13.42 -4.14
N PRO A 273 9.21 14.64 -4.19
CA PRO A 273 10.27 15.04 -3.27
C PRO A 273 9.79 15.58 -1.92
N LEU A 274 8.49 15.87 -1.76
CA LEU A 274 7.92 16.36 -0.50
C LEU A 274 7.49 15.25 0.45
N LYS A 275 7.03 14.12 -0.10
CA LYS A 275 6.52 13.00 0.67
C LYS A 275 7.52 12.45 1.70
N PRO A 276 8.83 12.28 1.39
CA PRO A 276 9.80 11.74 2.35
C PRO A 276 9.91 12.56 3.64
N TYR A 277 9.89 13.89 3.55
CA TYR A 277 9.96 14.77 4.73
C TYR A 277 8.63 14.91 5.47
N ARG A 278 7.53 14.48 4.87
CA ARG A 278 6.19 14.55 5.46
C ARG A 278 5.84 13.33 6.29
N SER A 279 6.23 12.16 5.81
CA SER A 279 5.88 10.90 6.43
C SER A 279 7.00 10.46 7.37
N GLY A 280 6.67 10.35 8.66
CA GLY A 280 7.60 9.81 9.66
C GLY A 280 8.08 8.39 9.36
N GLY A 281 7.36 7.65 8.49
CA GLY A 281 7.75 6.31 8.04
C GLY A 281 9.05 6.28 7.24
N PHE A 282 9.49 7.40 6.66
CA PHE A 282 10.80 7.48 6.00
C PHE A 282 11.96 7.58 7.00
N ASN A 283 11.69 7.94 8.26
CA ASN A 283 12.74 8.03 9.25
C ASN A 283 13.12 6.64 9.76
N LEU A 284 14.42 6.45 9.96
CA LEU A 284 14.96 5.24 10.59
C LEU A 284 14.66 5.26 12.09
N ASP A 285 14.45 4.07 12.66
CA ASP A 285 14.31 3.89 14.11
C ASP A 285 15.69 3.88 14.79
N ILE A 286 16.40 5.01 14.66
CA ILE A 286 17.74 5.24 15.21
C ILE A 286 17.71 6.58 15.97
N PRO A 287 18.36 6.70 17.14
CA PRO A 287 18.38 7.96 17.90
C PRO A 287 19.11 9.10 17.17
N GLY A 288 18.71 10.34 17.46
CA GLY A 288 19.41 11.55 17.01
C GLY A 288 19.17 11.90 15.55
N ASP A 289 20.07 12.69 14.97
CA ASP A 289 19.93 13.20 13.59
C ASP A 289 20.06 12.08 12.55
N SER A 290 20.74 10.97 12.89
CA SER A 290 20.86 9.80 12.02
C SER A 290 19.53 9.13 11.69
N ARG A 291 18.44 9.49 12.38
CA ARG A 291 17.09 9.07 12.02
C ARG A 291 16.66 9.54 10.63
N TYR A 292 17.26 10.62 10.12
CA TYR A 292 16.95 11.19 8.81
C TYR A 292 17.90 10.70 7.72
N ASP A 293 18.89 9.86 8.02
CA ASP A 293 19.92 9.44 7.07
C ASP A 293 19.34 8.86 5.76
N TRP A 294 18.30 8.01 5.85
CA TRP A 294 17.61 7.50 4.67
C TRP A 294 16.88 8.62 3.93
N THR A 295 16.07 9.39 4.64
CA THR A 295 15.27 10.49 4.07
C THR A 295 16.16 11.49 3.31
N ASP A 296 17.23 11.95 3.93
CA ASP A 296 18.15 12.94 3.36
C ASP A 296 18.90 12.37 2.16
N LEU A 297 19.42 11.14 2.27
CA LEU A 297 20.13 10.50 1.17
C LEU A 297 19.20 10.22 -0.02
N PHE A 298 17.99 9.73 0.24
CA PHE A 298 16.99 9.46 -0.79
C PHE A 298 16.55 10.74 -1.50
N VAL A 299 16.24 11.81 -0.76
CA VAL A 299 15.84 13.10 -1.35
C VAL A 299 16.98 13.77 -2.12
N SER A 300 18.22 13.61 -1.66
CA SER A 300 19.41 14.03 -2.41
C SER A 300 19.45 13.35 -3.79
N ASN A 301 19.28 12.03 -3.85
CA ASN A 301 19.27 11.29 -5.12
C ASN A 301 18.02 11.60 -5.98
N LEU A 302 16.85 11.84 -5.36
CA LEU A 302 15.68 12.33 -6.10
C LEU A 302 15.94 13.68 -6.77
N SER A 303 16.74 14.54 -6.13
CA SER A 303 17.11 15.84 -6.72
C SER A 303 18.00 15.65 -7.95
N ASP A 304 18.91 14.68 -7.93
CA ASP A 304 19.73 14.31 -9.09
C ASP A 304 18.86 13.78 -10.26
N GLU A 305 17.76 13.10 -9.94
CA GLU A 305 16.75 12.63 -10.92
C GLU A 305 15.74 13.70 -11.37
N GLY A 306 15.93 14.96 -10.97
CA GLY A 306 15.08 16.09 -11.38
C GLY A 306 13.82 16.31 -10.52
N PHE A 307 13.79 15.73 -9.32
CA PHE A 307 12.77 15.95 -8.29
C PHE A 307 13.39 16.69 -7.10
N THR A 308 13.65 17.98 -7.27
CA THR A 308 14.21 18.81 -6.19
C THR A 308 13.08 19.34 -5.28
N PRO A 309 13.19 19.19 -3.95
CA PRO A 309 12.27 19.85 -3.03
C PRO A 309 12.33 21.37 -3.17
N ASP A 310 11.16 22.01 -3.16
CA ASP A 310 11.04 23.46 -3.15
C ASP A 310 10.62 23.94 -1.75
N HIS A 311 11.26 25.01 -1.27
CA HIS A 311 11.02 25.55 0.06
C HIS A 311 9.57 26.02 0.24
N ASP A 312 8.99 26.67 -0.76
CA ASP A 312 7.61 27.18 -0.70
C ASP A 312 6.62 26.01 -0.68
N HIS A 313 6.93 24.92 -1.38
CA HIS A 313 6.11 23.71 -1.34
C HIS A 313 6.14 23.03 0.04
N VAL A 314 7.28 23.05 0.73
CA VAL A 314 7.40 22.57 2.12
C VAL A 314 6.57 23.45 3.06
N LEU A 315 6.61 24.77 2.91
CA LEU A 315 5.79 25.71 3.69
C LEU A 315 4.28 25.49 3.44
N TRP A 316 3.91 25.26 2.18
CA TRP A 316 2.52 24.92 1.82
C TRP A 316 2.04 23.65 2.50
N GLN A 317 2.85 22.60 2.50
CA GLN A 317 2.52 21.35 3.16
C GLN A 317 2.43 21.46 4.69
N LYS A 318 3.26 22.31 5.32
CA LYS A 318 3.23 22.55 6.76
C LYS A 318 1.98 23.28 7.24
N THR A 319 1.22 23.89 6.34
CA THR A 319 0.00 24.66 6.64
C THR A 319 -1.28 23.91 6.27
N PHE A 320 -1.20 22.58 6.11
CA PHE A 320 -2.35 21.76 5.81
C PHE A 320 -3.45 21.84 6.88
N ILE A 321 -4.68 22.02 6.41
CA ILE A 321 -5.91 21.98 7.20
C ILE A 321 -6.62 20.68 6.84
N PHE A 322 -6.67 19.75 7.79
CA PHE A 322 -7.29 18.45 7.60
C PHE A 322 -8.80 18.45 7.89
N THR A 323 -9.41 19.58 8.23
CA THR A 323 -10.85 19.62 8.52
C THR A 323 -11.67 19.12 7.33
N PHE A 324 -12.61 18.20 7.62
CA PHE A 324 -13.52 17.65 6.62
C PHE A 324 -14.23 18.74 5.81
N PHE A 325 -14.29 18.53 4.51
CA PHE A 325 -15.26 19.15 3.61
C PHE A 325 -15.60 18.18 2.49
N ASN A 326 -16.79 18.34 1.89
CA ASN A 326 -17.22 17.46 0.82
C ASN A 326 -16.49 17.81 -0.50
N VAL A 327 -15.64 16.91 -0.99
CA VAL A 327 -14.87 17.09 -2.24
C VAL A 327 -15.81 17.24 -3.44
N ASN A 328 -17.01 16.68 -3.40
CA ASN A 328 -18.00 16.82 -4.47
C ASN A 328 -18.42 18.28 -4.69
N GLU A 329 -18.31 19.15 -3.68
CA GLU A 329 -18.56 20.60 -3.81
C GLU A 329 -17.54 21.31 -4.70
N LEU A 330 -16.40 20.67 -4.98
CA LEU A 330 -15.35 21.23 -5.84
C LEU A 330 -15.53 20.90 -7.31
N HIS A 331 -16.41 19.96 -7.63
CA HIS A 331 -16.84 19.71 -9.00
C HIS A 331 -17.70 20.90 -9.47
N ASP A 332 -17.55 21.29 -10.74
CA ASP A 332 -18.39 22.36 -11.30
C ASP A 332 -19.87 21.98 -11.14
N ALA A 333 -20.74 22.97 -10.89
CA ALA A 333 -22.19 22.80 -10.71
C ALA A 333 -22.95 22.28 -11.97
N THR A 334 -22.24 21.70 -12.93
CA THR A 334 -22.74 21.17 -14.19
C THR A 334 -22.09 19.83 -14.50
N SER A 335 -22.59 18.78 -13.86
CA SER A 335 -22.67 17.46 -14.46
C SER A 335 -23.97 16.85 -13.95
N PRO A 336 -25.10 17.04 -14.67
CA PRO A 336 -26.30 16.26 -14.40
C PRO A 336 -25.96 14.80 -14.68
N GLY A 337 -26.39 13.92 -13.77
CA GLY A 337 -25.99 12.52 -13.75
C GLY A 337 -26.26 11.75 -15.05
N THR A 338 -25.52 10.67 -15.17
CA THR A 338 -25.89 9.48 -15.94
C THR A 338 -25.55 8.26 -15.12
#